data_AF-A0A521UV29-F1
#
_entry.id   AF-A0A521UV29-F1
#
_cell.length_a   1.000
_cell.length_b   1.000
_cell.length_c   1.000
_cell.angle_alpha   90.00
_cell.angle_beta   90.00
_cell.angle_gamma   90.00
#
_symmetry.space_group_name_H-M   'P 1'
#
loop_
_entity.id
_entity.type
_entity.pdbx_description
1 polymer ?
#
loop_
_entity_poly.entity_id
_entity_poly.type
_entity_poly.pdbx_seq_one_letter_code
_entity_poly.pdbx_strand_id
1 'polypeptide(L)' 'MKEALDTDPQISRMADILEQLRDLNQLIKLHLPRENKFMLKQYEFRKAKFLQELKEILLVYEVSVEDLAT' A
#
# COMPACT_ATOMS: atom_id res chain seq x y z
N MET A 1 13.02 6.32 13.82
CA MET A 1 12.07 5.40 13.17
C MET A 1 11.08 4.80 14.16
N LYS A 2 11.55 4.13 15.23
CA LYS A 2 10.66 3.57 16.27
C LYS A 2 9.81 4.63 16.98
N GLU A 3 10.41 5.74 17.40
CA GLU A 3 9.66 6.84 18.05
C GLU A 3 8.62 7.50 17.13
N ALA A 4 8.95 7.73 15.86
CA ALA A 4 8.01 8.30 14.88
C ALA A 4 6.81 7.38 14.60
N LEU A 5 7.01 6.06 14.62
CA LEU A 5 5.94 5.05 14.52
C LEU A 5 5.08 4.98 15.77
N ASP A 6 5.58 5.40 16.93
CA ASP A 6 4.87 5.35 18.22
C ASP A 6 4.08 6.65 18.50
N THR A 7 4.36 7.76 17.80
CA THR A 7 3.76 9.07 18.11
C THR A 7 2.97 9.74 16.98
N ASP A 8 3.23 9.39 15.70
CA ASP A 8 2.49 9.97 14.57
C ASP A 8 1.58 8.91 13.91
N PRO A 9 0.26 8.99 14.12
CA PRO A 9 -0.70 8.03 13.57
C PRO A 9 -0.62 7.89 12.05
N GLN A 10 -0.23 8.94 11.33
CA GLN A 10 -0.09 8.91 9.87
C GLN A 10 1.14 8.11 9.44
N ILE A 11 2.26 8.23 10.18
CA ILE A 11 3.47 7.43 9.95
C ILE A 11 3.22 5.96 10.28
N SER A 12 2.56 5.66 11.40
CA SER A 12 2.18 4.29 11.76
C SER A 12 1.28 3.69 10.67
N ARG A 13 0.26 4.43 10.23
CA ARG A 13 -0.67 3.96 9.20
C ARG A 13 0.01 3.76 7.85
N MET A 14 0.91 4.66 7.46
CA MET A 14 1.73 4.51 6.26
C MET A 14 2.56 3.22 6.31
N ALA A 15 3.21 2.93 7.44
CA ALA A 15 3.97 1.69 7.61
C ALA A 15 3.08 0.45 7.46
N ASP A 16 1.91 0.43 8.12
CA ASP A 16 0.94 -0.66 8.01
C ASP A 16 0.48 -0.87 6.55
N ILE A 17 0.25 0.20 5.80
CA ILE A 17 -0.16 0.13 4.39
C ILE A 17 0.96 -0.48 3.54
N LEU A 18 2.21 -0.06 3.75
CA LEU A 18 3.35 -0.58 3.02
C LEU A 18 3.57 -2.08 3.29
N GLU A 19 3.36 -2.54 4.53
CA GLU A 19 3.39 -3.97 4.87
C GLU A 19 2.28 -4.75 4.16
N GLN A 20 1.04 -4.24 4.19
CA GLN A 20 -0.09 -4.86 3.49
C GLN A 20 0.11 -4.92 1.98
N LEU A 21 0.70 -3.88 1.38
CA LEU A 21 1.04 -3.85 -0.05
C LEU A 21 2.11 -4.90 -0.38
N ARG A 22 3.14 -5.06 0.46
CA ARG A 22 4.16 -6.11 0.29
C ARG A 22 3.51 -7.49 0.26
N ASP A 23 2.63 -7.77 1.22
CA ASP A 23 2.00 -9.09 1.36
C ASP A 23 1.01 -9.36 0.22
N LEU A 24 0.20 -8.36 -0.18
CA LEU A 24 -0.67 -8.45 -1.36
C LEU A 24 0.11 -8.70 -2.65
N ASN A 25 1.25 -8.03 -2.83
CA ASN A 25 2.10 -8.25 -4.00
C ASN A 25 2.65 -9.68 -4.04
N GLN A 26 2.97 -10.29 -2.89
CA GLN A 26 3.35 -11.70 -2.83
C GLN A 26 2.18 -12.61 -3.19
N LEU A 27 0.97 -12.38 -2.65
CA LEU A 27 -0.22 -13.16 -2.97
C LEU A 27 -0.55 -13.11 -4.47
N ILE A 28 -0.51 -11.93 -5.09
CA ILE A 28 -0.74 -11.75 -6.52
C ILE A 28 0.27 -12.56 -7.34
N LYS A 29 1.56 -12.51 -6.97
CA LYS A 29 2.62 -13.29 -7.63
C LYS A 29 2.41 -14.79 -7.51
N LEU A 30 1.97 -15.28 -6.35
CA LEU A 30 1.69 -16.71 -6.13
C LEU A 30 0.52 -17.23 -6.97
N HIS A 31 -0.45 -16.37 -7.31
CA HIS A 31 -1.64 -16.76 -8.09
C HIS A 31 -1.45 -16.62 -9.62
N LEU A 32 -0.45 -15.86 -10.08
CA LEU A 32 -0.04 -15.76 -11.49
C LEU A 32 1.05 -16.81 -11.77
N PRO A 33 0.70 -18.05 -12.19
CA PRO A 33 0.07 -18.27 -13.49
C PRO A 33 -1.05 -19.34 -13.53
N ARG A 34 -1.63 -19.76 -12.39
CA ARG A 34 -2.42 -21.00 -12.37
C ARG A 34 -3.86 -20.97 -11.89
N GLU A 35 -4.39 -20.04 -11.10
CA GLU A 35 -5.82 -20.16 -10.76
C GLU A 35 -6.50 -18.90 -10.21
N ASN A 36 -7.77 -18.77 -10.62
CA ASN A 36 -8.83 -17.91 -10.10
C ASN A 36 -8.71 -16.39 -10.34
N LYS A 37 -9.08 -15.97 -11.56
CA LYS A 37 -9.25 -14.56 -11.98
C LYS A 37 -10.11 -13.73 -11.01
N PHE A 38 -11.05 -14.34 -10.30
CA PHE A 38 -11.86 -13.63 -9.30
C PHE A 38 -11.03 -13.21 -8.10
N MET A 39 -10.20 -14.10 -7.56
CA MET A 39 -9.31 -13.79 -6.43
C MET A 39 -8.26 -12.74 -6.80
N LEU A 40 -7.70 -12.83 -8.01
CA LEU A 40 -6.78 -11.82 -8.51
C LEU A 40 -7.41 -10.42 -8.53
N LYS A 41 -8.64 -10.30 -9.06
CA LYS A 41 -9.40 -9.03 -9.03
C LYS A 41 -9.63 -8.51 -7.61
N GLN A 42 -9.87 -9.40 -6.64
CA GLN A 42 -10.02 -8.98 -5.24
C GLN A 42 -8.72 -8.42 -4.67
N TYR A 43 -7.58 -9.04 -4.95
CA TYR A 43 -6.28 -8.54 -4.51
C TYR A 43 -5.91 -7.22 -5.18
N GLU A 44 -6.16 -7.09 -6.48
CA GLU A 44 -5.95 -5.84 -7.23
C GLU A 44 -6.84 -4.71 -6.70
N PHE A 45 -8.10 -4.99 -6.40
CA PHE A 45 -9.02 -4.02 -5.81
C PHE A 45 -8.57 -3.55 -4.42
N ARG A 46 -8.12 -4.47 -3.56
CA ARG A 46 -7.55 -4.12 -2.24
C ARG A 46 -6.27 -3.30 -2.38
N LYS A 47 -5.38 -3.68 -3.29
CA LYS A 47 -4.17 -2.93 -3.61
C LYS A 47 -4.48 -1.50 -4.04
N ALA A 48 -5.49 -1.31 -4.90
CA ALA A 48 -5.91 0.02 -5.33
C ALA A 48 -6.39 0.89 -4.16
N LYS A 49 -7.15 0.32 -3.21
CA LYS A 49 -7.56 1.04 -1.99
C LYS A 49 -6.38 1.48 -1.13
N PHE A 50 -5.42 0.60 -0.90
CA PHE A 50 -4.22 0.94 -0.14
C PHE A 50 -3.37 2.02 -0.81
N LEU A 51 -3.24 1.98 -2.14
CA LEU A 51 -2.54 3.02 -2.89
C LEU A 51 -3.25 4.37 -2.82
N GLN A 52 -4.57 4.37 -2.88
CA GLN A 52 -5.37 5.60 -2.73
C GLN A 52 -5.19 6.20 -1.32
N GLU A 53 -5.28 5.37 -0.28
CA GLU A 53 -5.08 5.81 1.10
C GLU A 53 -3.65 6.31 1.33
N LEU A 54 -2.63 5.61 0.80
CA LEU A 54 -1.24 6.06 0.88
C LEU A 54 -1.05 7.43 0.22
N LYS A 55 -1.68 7.66 -0.93
CA LYS A 55 -1.65 8.96 -1.62
C LYS A 55 -2.22 10.07 -0.73
N GLU A 56 -3.33 9.81 -0.05
CA GLU A 56 -3.96 10.77 0.87
C GLU A 56 -3.06 11.08 2.07
N ILE A 57 -2.39 10.08 2.63
CA ILE A 57 -1.44 10.26 3.73
C ILE A 57 -0.23 11.10 3.30
N LEU A 58 0.35 10.81 2.13
CA LEU A 58 1.50 11.57 1.62
C LEU A 58 1.18 13.06 1.42
N LEU A 59 -0.04 13.37 0.98
CA LEU A 59 -0.49 14.76 0.83
C LEU A 59 -0.53 15.55 2.16
N VAL A 60 -0.71 14.88 3.30
CA VAL A 60 -0.60 15.53 4.64
C VAL A 60 0.81 16.06 4.88
N TYR A 61 1.82 15.41 4.31
CA TYR A 61 3.22 15.82 4.37
C TYR A 61 3.64 16.70 3.18
N GLU A 62 2.69 17.22 2.42
CA GLU A 62 2.94 18.02 1.21
C GLU A 62 3.76 17.27 0.15
N VAL A 63 3.67 15.93 0.15
CA VAL A 63 4.29 15.06 -0.86
C VAL A 63 3.23 14.53 -1.81
N SER A 64 3.41 14.76 -3.10
CA SER A 64 2.62 14.15 -4.16
C SER A 64 3.32 12.93 -4.77
N VAL A 65 2.59 12.11 -5.53
CA VAL A 65 3.20 10.96 -6.21
C VAL A 65 4.12 11.43 -7.34
N GLU A 66 3.79 12.57 -7.94
CA GLU A 66 4.54 13.23 -8.98
C GLU A 66 5.92 13.69 -8.48
N ASP A 67 6.05 14.04 -7.20
CA ASP A 67 7.35 14.37 -6.58
C ASP A 67 8.28 13.16 -6.45
N LEU A 68 7.72 11.94 -6.48
CA LEU A 68 8.44 10.67 -6.34
C LEU A 68 8.73 9.97 -7.67
N ALA A 69 8.06 10.39 -8.75
CA ALA A 69 8.22 9.84 -10.09
C ALA A 69 9.40 10.51 -10.80
N THR A 70 10.62 10.14 -10.40
CA THR A 70 11.87 10.58 -11.06
C THR A 70 12.27 9.66 -12.21
#